data_AF-A0A3R7YHD8-F1
#
_entry.id   AF-A0A3R7YHD8-F1
#
_cell.length_a   1.000
_cell.length_b   1.000
_cell.length_c   1.000
_cell.angle_alpha   90.00
_cell.angle_beta   90.00
_cell.angle_gamma   90.00
#
_symmetry.space_group_name_H-M   'P 1'
#
loop_
_entity.id
_entity.type
_entity.pdbx_description
1 polymer ?
#
loop_
_entity_poly.entity_id
_entity_poly.type
_entity_poly.pdbx_seq_one_letter_code
_entity_poly.pdbx_strand_id
1 'polypeptide(L)'
;MSDEVPDMFAIRPDRKGPKTIAILLMLGALFFGVLAYTDISNANSEELSQAQIETLINVPNQQGENLSIEQYQEFHKEINESDGYLIRGAALGIGSIFVFIGSIFLFAMKPIGGKIAIGGAGISFVGGIYGCMIIYDAAKEHLLESMLVQTHEITGYLCGVCSFLCGAMALLPLINARAKLAFDEANSIQLIHEESE
;
A
#
# COMPACT_ATOMS: atom_id res chain seq x y z
N MET A 1 -48.12 12.80 -23.99
CA MET A 1 -46.76 13.24 -23.61
C MET A 1 -46.72 13.21 -22.09
N SER A 2 -46.33 12.07 -21.53
CA SER A 2 -46.05 11.96 -20.10
C SER A 2 -44.65 12.52 -19.88
N ASP A 3 -44.57 13.70 -19.29
CA ASP A 3 -43.31 14.20 -18.73
C ASP A 3 -42.89 13.19 -17.66
N GLU A 4 -41.94 12.32 -18.01
CA GLU A 4 -41.22 11.49 -17.06
C GLU A 4 -40.45 12.46 -16.16
N VAL A 5 -41.07 12.84 -15.04
CA VAL A 5 -40.34 13.44 -13.92
C VAL A 5 -39.25 12.42 -13.58
N PRO A 6 -37.95 12.78 -13.75
CA PRO A 6 -36.88 11.83 -13.49
C PRO A 6 -37.04 11.38 -12.04
N ASP A 7 -37.20 10.07 -11.83
CA ASP A 7 -37.26 9.52 -10.47
C ASP A 7 -35.96 9.90 -9.76
N MET A 8 -36.07 10.88 -8.86
CA MET A 8 -34.95 11.49 -8.15
C MET A 8 -34.27 10.47 -7.23
N PHE A 9 -34.98 9.39 -6.86
CA PHE A 9 -34.48 8.34 -5.98
C PHE A 9 -33.97 7.10 -6.72
N ALA A 10 -34.06 7.08 -8.06
CA ALA A 10 -33.55 5.96 -8.85
C ALA A 10 -32.02 5.83 -8.72
N ILE A 11 -31.57 4.67 -8.24
CA ILE A 11 -30.14 4.35 -8.13
C ILE A 11 -29.59 4.11 -9.54
N ARG A 12 -28.77 5.04 -10.03
CA ARG A 12 -28.14 4.94 -11.36
C ARG A 12 -26.75 4.32 -11.27
N PRO A 13 -26.37 3.45 -12.23
CA PRO A 13 -25.02 2.88 -12.31
C PRO A 13 -23.94 3.98 -12.28
N ASP A 14 -22.90 3.76 -11.47
CA ASP A 14 -21.69 4.61 -11.47
C ASP A 14 -20.47 3.81 -11.90
N ARG A 15 -20.02 4.04 -13.13
CA ARG A 15 -18.79 3.44 -13.68
C ARG A 15 -17.54 4.28 -13.39
N LYS A 16 -17.69 5.56 -13.04
CA LYS A 16 -16.55 6.47 -12.83
C LYS A 16 -15.95 6.25 -11.45
N GLY A 17 -16.78 6.13 -10.41
CA GLY A 17 -16.32 5.88 -9.03
C GLY A 17 -15.34 4.71 -8.90
N PRO A 18 -15.71 3.48 -9.32
CA PRO A 18 -14.82 2.32 -9.26
C PRO A 18 -13.52 2.50 -10.05
N LYS A 19 -13.56 3.14 -11.22
CA LYS A 19 -12.37 3.40 -12.04
C LYS A 19 -11.43 4.42 -11.41
N THR A 20 -11.96 5.48 -10.81
CA THR A 20 -11.14 6.46 -10.06
C THR A 20 -10.46 5.80 -8.87
N ILE A 21 -11.21 4.99 -8.11
CA ILE A 21 -10.65 4.21 -6.99
C ILE A 21 -9.55 3.27 -7.47
N ALA A 22 -9.76 2.57 -8.59
CA ALA A 22 -8.75 1.70 -9.17
C ALA A 22 -7.44 2.45 -9.49
N ILE A 23 -7.50 3.65 -10.07
CA ILE A 23 -6.30 4.46 -10.35
C ILE A 23 -5.59 4.83 -9.04
N LEU A 24 -6.32 5.25 -8.00
CA LEU A 24 -5.73 5.60 -6.71
C LEU A 24 -5.05 4.38 -6.05
N LEU A 25 -5.68 3.21 -6.11
CA LEU A 25 -5.09 1.96 -5.62
C LEU A 25 -3.84 1.56 -6.40
N MET A 26 -3.83 1.78 -7.72
CA MET A 26 -2.66 1.52 -8.56
C MET A 26 -1.47 2.40 -8.14
N LEU A 27 -1.70 3.69 -7.89
CA LEU A 27 -0.65 4.61 -7.39
C LEU A 27 -0.15 4.19 -6.00
N GLY A 28 -1.07 3.80 -5.09
CA GLY A 28 -0.71 3.29 -3.77
C GLY A 28 0.12 2.01 -3.84
N ALA A 29 -0.23 1.09 -4.74
CA ALA A 29 0.55 -0.13 -4.97
C ALA A 29 1.97 0.18 -5.46
N LEU A 30 2.12 1.11 -6.41
CA LEU A 30 3.46 1.51 -6.89
C LEU A 30 4.31 2.09 -5.76
N PHE A 31 3.72 2.95 -4.91
CA PHE A 31 4.40 3.49 -3.74
C PHE A 31 4.89 2.40 -2.79
N PHE A 32 4.04 1.42 -2.44
CA PHE A 32 4.45 0.28 -1.63
C PHE A 32 5.47 -0.62 -2.32
N GLY A 33 5.42 -0.74 -3.64
CA GLY A 33 6.42 -1.48 -4.42
C GLY A 33 7.81 -0.85 -4.31
N VAL A 34 7.90 0.48 -4.33
CA VAL A 34 9.18 1.18 -4.12
C VAL A 34 9.70 0.94 -2.71
N LEU A 35 8.86 1.09 -1.68
CA LEU A 35 9.27 0.83 -0.30
C LEU A 35 9.75 -0.60 -0.10
N ALA A 36 8.99 -1.58 -0.63
CA ALA A 36 9.36 -2.99 -0.61
C ALA A 36 10.71 -3.25 -1.28
N TYR A 37 10.98 -2.60 -2.41
CA TYR A 37 12.26 -2.73 -3.09
C TYR A 37 13.42 -2.22 -2.23
N THR A 38 13.28 -1.04 -1.60
CA THR A 38 14.32 -0.53 -0.68
C THR A 38 14.56 -1.48 0.49
N ASP A 39 13.50 -2.01 1.10
CA ASP A 39 13.63 -2.95 2.22
C ASP A 39 14.30 -4.25 1.79
N ILE A 40 13.89 -4.84 0.67
CA ILE A 40 14.51 -6.06 0.14
C ILE A 40 15.97 -5.78 -0.25
N SER A 41 16.29 -4.60 -0.78
CA SER A 41 17.67 -4.22 -1.09
C SER A 41 18.53 -4.15 0.17
N ASN A 42 18.00 -3.56 1.25
CA ASN A 42 18.68 -3.46 2.54
C ASN A 42 18.83 -4.84 3.20
N ALA A 43 17.81 -5.70 3.09
CA ALA A 43 17.85 -7.09 3.57
C ALA A 43 18.96 -7.92 2.90
N ASN A 44 19.29 -7.61 1.63
CA ASN A 44 20.34 -8.30 0.88
C ASN A 44 21.73 -7.66 1.04
N SER A 45 21.86 -6.63 1.87
CA SER A 45 23.11 -5.90 2.08
C SER A 45 23.59 -6.11 3.51
N GLU A 46 24.72 -6.81 3.68
CA GLU A 46 25.32 -7.05 5.00
C GLU A 46 25.75 -5.73 5.66
N GLU A 47 26.35 -4.83 4.88
CA GLU A 47 26.75 -3.50 5.31
C GLU A 47 26.27 -2.42 4.34
N LEU A 48 26.04 -1.22 4.88
CA LEU A 48 25.76 -0.03 4.07
C LEU A 48 27.06 0.70 3.80
N SER A 49 27.18 1.36 2.65
CA SER A 49 28.38 2.13 2.37
C SER A 49 28.47 3.34 3.31
N GLN A 50 29.69 3.68 3.75
CA GLN A 50 29.91 4.83 4.63
C GLN A 50 29.32 6.12 4.05
N ALA A 51 29.45 6.34 2.74
CA ALA A 51 28.89 7.51 2.07
C ALA A 51 27.35 7.58 2.15
N GLN A 52 26.66 6.43 2.10
CA GLN A 52 25.21 6.38 2.30
C GLN A 52 24.85 6.75 3.73
N ILE A 53 25.53 6.14 4.72
CA ILE A 53 25.30 6.40 6.13
C ILE A 53 25.56 7.86 6.48
N GLU A 54 26.70 8.41 6.03
CA GLU A 54 27.03 9.83 6.20
C GLU A 54 25.90 10.72 5.67
N THR A 55 25.33 10.40 4.51
CA THR A 55 24.19 11.13 3.96
C THR A 55 22.95 11.06 4.86
N LEU A 56 22.67 9.89 5.45
CA LEU A 56 21.53 9.63 6.33
C LEU A 56 21.66 10.36 7.68
N ILE A 57 22.85 10.37 8.28
CA ILE A 57 23.09 10.97 9.61
C ILE A 57 23.46 12.47 9.55
N ASN A 58 23.82 13.00 8.38
CA ASN A 58 24.24 14.40 8.23
C ASN A 58 23.16 15.38 8.70
N VAL A 59 21.90 15.17 8.30
CA VAL A 59 20.81 16.08 8.71
C VAL A 59 20.59 16.06 10.24
N PRO A 60 20.43 14.91 10.90
CA PRO A 60 20.38 14.86 12.37
C PRO A 60 21.61 15.48 13.05
N ASN A 61 22.82 15.20 12.55
CA ASN A 61 24.05 15.74 13.14
C ASN A 61 24.16 17.27 12.98
N GLN A 62 23.68 17.84 11.88
CA GLN A 62 23.57 19.30 11.71
C GLN A 62 22.56 19.94 12.68
N GLN A 63 21.62 19.16 13.22
CA GLN A 63 20.63 19.61 14.20
C GLN A 63 21.11 19.43 15.65
N GLY A 64 22.35 19.03 15.86
CA GLY A 64 22.97 18.93 17.18
C GLY A 64 23.04 17.51 17.73
N GLU A 65 22.67 16.50 16.94
CA GLU A 65 22.91 15.10 17.29
C GLU A 65 24.36 14.70 17.00
N ASN A 66 24.81 13.58 17.57
CA ASN A 66 26.18 13.08 17.38
C ASN A 66 26.15 11.58 17.07
N LEU A 67 25.41 11.21 16.02
CA LEU A 67 25.34 9.85 15.52
C LEU A 67 26.64 9.51 14.78
N SER A 68 27.22 8.36 15.11
CA SER A 68 28.38 7.81 14.39
C SER A 68 27.95 6.85 13.29
N ILE A 69 28.86 6.59 12.36
CA ILE A 69 28.65 5.62 11.28
C ILE A 69 28.47 4.22 11.87
N GLU A 70 29.27 3.88 12.88
CA GLU A 70 29.23 2.59 13.58
C GLU A 70 27.87 2.35 14.25
N GLN A 71 27.30 3.38 14.89
CA GLN A 71 25.97 3.28 15.51
C GLN A 71 24.87 2.98 14.48
N TYR A 72 24.92 3.65 13.32
CA TYR A 72 23.97 3.37 12.25
C TYR A 72 24.19 1.97 11.64
N GLN A 73 25.44 1.51 11.59
CA GLN A 73 25.77 0.18 11.09
C GLN A 73 25.28 -0.93 12.03
N GLU A 74 25.37 -0.73 13.35
CA GLU A 74 24.77 -1.62 14.36
C GLU A 74 23.24 -1.65 14.23
N PHE A 75 22.60 -0.49 14.08
CA PHE A 75 21.17 -0.39 13.79
C PHE A 75 20.76 -1.21 12.56
N HIS A 76 21.48 -1.07 11.44
CA HIS A 76 21.22 -1.83 10.21
C HIS A 76 21.40 -3.33 10.43
N LYS A 77 22.43 -3.73 11.17
CA LYS A 77 22.75 -5.12 11.48
C LYS A 77 21.66 -5.77 12.33
N GLU A 78 21.19 -5.10 13.38
CA GLU A 78 20.12 -5.59 14.25
C GLU A 78 18.82 -5.84 13.46
N ILE A 79 18.47 -4.95 12.52
CA ILE A 79 17.30 -5.15 11.66
C ILE A 79 17.47 -6.39 10.77
N ASN A 80 18.67 -6.63 10.24
CA ASN A 80 18.94 -7.80 9.41
C ASN A 80 18.95 -9.10 10.22
N GLU A 81 19.51 -9.09 11.44
CA GLU A 81 19.52 -10.26 12.33
C GLU A 81 18.12 -10.67 12.78
N SER A 82 17.20 -9.69 12.89
CA SER A 82 15.79 -9.89 13.23
C SER A 82 14.87 -10.08 12.01
N ASP A 83 15.43 -10.18 10.79
CA ASP A 83 14.70 -10.24 9.52
C ASP A 83 13.74 -9.05 9.27
N GLY A 84 13.89 -7.93 9.98
CA GLY A 84 12.94 -6.81 9.96
C GLY A 84 12.75 -6.21 8.57
N TYR A 85 13.83 -5.98 7.82
CA TYR A 85 13.76 -5.52 6.43
C TYR A 85 13.10 -6.56 5.52
N LEU A 86 13.43 -7.84 5.67
CA LEU A 86 12.88 -8.90 4.83
C LEU A 86 11.37 -9.06 5.07
N ILE A 87 10.94 -9.07 6.33
CA ILE A 87 9.53 -9.17 6.74
C ILE A 87 8.74 -7.99 6.19
N ARG A 88 9.21 -6.76 6.42
CA ARG A 88 8.53 -5.54 5.94
C ARG A 88 8.48 -5.52 4.42
N GLY A 89 9.61 -5.76 3.77
CA GLY A 89 9.76 -5.75 2.33
C GLY A 89 8.90 -6.80 1.62
N ALA A 90 8.89 -8.04 2.12
CA ALA A 90 8.07 -9.11 1.55
C ALA A 90 6.56 -8.83 1.72
N ALA A 91 6.14 -8.35 2.90
CA ALA A 91 4.74 -8.03 3.15
C ALA A 91 4.24 -6.87 2.28
N LEU A 92 5.01 -5.78 2.20
CA LEU A 92 4.69 -4.65 1.33
C LEU A 92 4.74 -5.04 -0.14
N GLY A 93 5.71 -5.87 -0.55
CA GLY A 93 5.87 -6.31 -1.93
C GLY A 93 4.73 -7.21 -2.40
N ILE A 94 4.43 -8.28 -1.65
CA ILE A 94 3.31 -9.19 -1.97
C ILE A 94 1.98 -8.44 -1.93
N GLY A 95 1.77 -7.62 -0.90
CA GLY A 95 0.55 -6.83 -0.79
C GLY A 95 0.42 -5.80 -1.92
N SER A 96 1.51 -5.13 -2.31
CA SER A 96 1.56 -4.24 -3.48
C SER A 96 1.15 -4.95 -4.76
N ILE A 97 1.70 -6.15 -5.04
CA ILE A 97 1.34 -6.95 -6.22
C ILE A 97 -0.16 -7.24 -6.24
N PHE A 98 -0.73 -7.62 -5.10
CA PHE A 98 -2.16 -7.95 -4.99
C PHE A 98 -3.02 -6.69 -5.19
N VAL A 99 -2.66 -5.56 -4.57
CA VAL A 99 -3.36 -4.28 -4.78
C VAL A 99 -3.26 -3.85 -6.24
N PHE A 100 -2.10 -4.01 -6.87
CA PHE A 100 -1.89 -3.67 -8.28
C PHE A 100 -2.77 -4.52 -9.20
N ILE A 101 -2.73 -5.85 -9.07
CA ILE A 101 -3.57 -6.78 -9.85
C ILE A 101 -5.06 -6.50 -9.59
N GLY A 102 -5.43 -6.30 -8.32
CA GLY A 102 -6.78 -5.94 -7.92
C GLY A 102 -7.25 -4.64 -8.55
N SER A 103 -6.38 -3.63 -8.64
CA SER A 103 -6.67 -2.36 -9.28
C SER A 103 -6.94 -2.50 -10.78
N ILE A 104 -6.19 -3.34 -11.50
CA ILE A 104 -6.42 -3.62 -12.93
C ILE A 104 -7.80 -4.25 -13.13
N PHE A 105 -8.15 -5.26 -12.33
CA PHE A 105 -9.46 -5.91 -12.42
C PHE A 105 -10.60 -4.96 -12.05
N LEU A 106 -10.41 -4.11 -11.05
CA LEU A 106 -11.39 -3.12 -10.64
C LEU A 106 -11.60 -2.06 -11.73
N PHE A 107 -10.52 -1.61 -12.39
CA PHE A 107 -10.60 -0.70 -13.54
C PHE A 107 -11.34 -1.33 -14.73
N ALA A 108 -11.16 -2.64 -14.92
CA ALA A 108 -11.90 -3.45 -15.89
C ALA A 108 -13.35 -3.79 -15.44
N MET A 109 -13.87 -3.14 -14.40
CA MET A 109 -15.23 -3.33 -13.87
C MET A 109 -15.51 -4.76 -13.40
N LYS A 110 -14.49 -5.48 -12.91
CA LYS A 110 -14.65 -6.79 -12.29
C LYS A 110 -14.62 -6.66 -10.76
N PRO A 111 -15.70 -7.02 -10.03
CA PRO A 111 -15.78 -6.85 -8.58
C PRO A 111 -14.76 -7.72 -7.81
N ILE A 112 -14.22 -8.78 -8.45
CA ILE A 112 -13.12 -9.57 -7.88
C ILE A 112 -11.88 -8.71 -7.61
N GLY A 113 -11.66 -7.64 -8.40
CA GLY A 113 -10.51 -6.74 -8.23
C GLY A 113 -10.48 -6.07 -6.86
N GLY A 114 -11.63 -5.61 -6.37
CA GLY A 114 -11.74 -5.04 -5.02
C GLY A 114 -11.39 -6.05 -3.93
N LYS A 115 -11.81 -7.32 -4.08
CA LYS A 115 -11.51 -8.38 -3.09
C LYS A 115 -10.02 -8.72 -3.05
N ILE A 116 -9.37 -8.82 -4.21
CA ILE A 116 -7.93 -9.05 -4.31
C ILE A 116 -7.16 -7.88 -3.67
N ALA A 117 -7.56 -6.64 -3.97
CA ALA A 117 -6.92 -5.46 -3.39
C ALA A 117 -7.10 -5.36 -1.86
N ILE A 118 -8.26 -5.73 -1.32
CA ILE A 118 -8.45 -5.83 0.14
C ILE A 118 -7.49 -6.86 0.75
N GLY A 119 -7.34 -8.03 0.11
CA GLY A 119 -6.39 -9.06 0.56
C GLY A 119 -4.96 -8.54 0.58
N GLY A 120 -4.53 -7.88 -0.49
CA GLY A 120 -3.20 -7.25 -0.56
C GLY A 120 -2.98 -6.17 0.50
N ALA A 121 -3.96 -5.28 0.70
CA ALA A 121 -3.92 -4.26 1.73
C ALA A 121 -3.85 -4.86 3.15
N GLY A 122 -4.53 -5.98 3.40
CA GLY A 122 -4.45 -6.70 4.68
C GLY A 122 -3.06 -7.28 4.94
N ILE A 123 -2.43 -7.89 3.93
CA ILE A 123 -1.05 -8.41 4.03
C ILE A 123 -0.08 -7.26 4.33
N SER A 124 -0.16 -6.17 3.57
CA SER A 124 0.67 -4.98 3.80
C SER A 124 0.43 -4.35 5.17
N PHE A 125 -0.80 -4.34 5.66
CA PHE A 125 -1.12 -3.77 6.97
C PHE A 125 -0.49 -4.59 8.10
N VAL A 126 -0.74 -5.89 8.15
CA VAL A 126 -0.25 -6.74 9.25
C VAL A 126 1.27 -6.88 9.19
N GLY A 127 1.82 -7.26 8.03
CA GLY A 127 3.26 -7.47 7.91
C GLY A 127 4.06 -6.17 7.88
N GLY A 128 3.49 -5.08 7.35
CA GLY A 128 4.09 -3.75 7.38
C GLY A 128 4.19 -3.19 8.80
N ILE A 129 3.12 -3.30 9.60
CA ILE A 129 3.16 -2.87 11.02
C ILE A 129 4.18 -3.70 11.79
N TYR A 130 4.16 -5.03 11.62
CA TYR A 130 5.09 -5.91 12.34
C TYR A 130 6.56 -5.62 11.98
N GLY A 131 6.88 -5.48 10.70
CA GLY A 131 8.23 -5.09 10.27
C GLY A 131 8.64 -3.68 10.71
N CYS A 132 7.69 -2.73 10.76
CA CYS A 132 7.94 -1.39 11.32
C CYS A 132 8.22 -1.41 12.82
N MET A 133 7.59 -2.31 13.59
CA MET A 133 7.88 -2.46 15.03
C MET A 133 9.33 -2.93 15.24
N ILE A 134 9.77 -3.95 14.51
CA ILE A 134 11.16 -4.46 14.59
C ILE A 134 12.16 -3.34 14.28
N ILE A 135 11.94 -2.61 13.20
CA ILE A 135 12.82 -1.50 12.79
C ILE A 135 12.82 -0.38 13.83
N TYR A 136 11.67 -0.09 14.43
CA TYR A 136 11.57 0.94 15.48
C TYR A 136 12.27 0.54 16.77
N ASP A 137 12.16 -0.73 17.18
CA ASP A 137 12.83 -1.25 18.38
C ASP A 137 14.36 -1.19 18.20
N ALA A 138 14.87 -1.61 17.04
CA ALA A 138 16.29 -1.46 16.69
C ALA A 138 16.74 0.02 16.68
N ALA A 139 15.90 0.92 16.16
CA ALA A 139 16.20 2.35 16.15
C ALA A 139 16.32 2.91 17.57
N LYS A 140 15.42 2.51 18.48
CA LYS A 140 15.46 2.93 19.88
C LYS A 140 16.73 2.46 20.60
N GLU A 141 17.19 1.26 20.29
CA GLU A 141 18.36 0.68 20.93
C GLU A 141 19.66 1.36 20.50
N HIS A 142 19.84 1.59 19.19
CA HIS A 142 21.13 1.99 18.64
C HIS A 142 21.26 3.49 18.31
N LEU A 143 20.16 4.23 18.15
CA LEU A 143 20.20 5.59 17.61
C LEU A 143 19.99 6.71 18.66
N LEU A 144 20.33 6.50 19.93
CA LEU A 144 20.42 7.53 20.99
C LEU A 144 19.20 8.47 21.12
N GLU A 145 17.98 7.98 20.96
CA GLU A 145 16.74 8.80 20.92
C GLU A 145 16.78 9.95 19.89
N SER A 146 17.55 9.77 18.81
CA SER A 146 17.65 10.70 17.68
C SER A 146 16.31 10.95 16.99
N MET A 147 16.28 12.01 16.18
CA MET A 147 15.25 12.26 15.17
C MET A 147 15.02 11.07 14.23
N LEU A 148 16.02 10.20 14.00
CA LEU A 148 15.85 9.00 13.19
C LEU A 148 14.90 7.99 13.85
N VAL A 149 14.90 7.88 15.18
CA VAL A 149 13.93 7.06 15.93
C VAL A 149 12.50 7.55 15.66
N GLN A 150 12.29 8.86 15.77
CA GLN A 150 10.99 9.48 15.47
C GLN A 150 10.59 9.30 14.00
N THR A 151 11.55 9.36 13.08
CA THR A 151 11.31 9.13 11.65
C THR A 151 10.81 7.71 11.40
N HIS A 152 11.41 6.71 12.05
CA HIS A 152 10.95 5.31 11.95
C HIS A 152 9.58 5.10 12.61
N GLU A 153 9.28 5.79 13.71
CA GLU A 153 7.95 5.78 14.33
C GLU A 153 6.87 6.34 13.39
N ILE A 154 7.11 7.54 12.84
CA ILE A 154 6.20 8.21 11.91
C ILE A 154 6.02 7.36 10.64
N THR A 155 7.09 6.74 10.15
CA THR A 155 7.04 5.82 9.00
C THR A 155 6.13 4.63 9.30
N GLY A 156 6.19 4.07 10.51
CA GLY A 156 5.29 3.02 10.96
C GLY A 156 3.81 3.42 10.93
N TYR A 157 3.47 4.58 11.51
CA TYR A 157 2.10 5.09 11.46
C TYR A 157 1.63 5.36 10.03
N LEU A 158 2.49 5.94 9.20
CA LEU A 158 2.17 6.24 7.80
C LEU A 158 1.91 4.95 7.00
N CYS A 159 2.72 3.91 7.18
CA CYS A 159 2.51 2.61 6.53
C CYS A 159 1.17 1.99 6.94
N GLY A 160 0.82 2.04 8.23
CA GLY A 160 -0.46 1.55 8.75
C GLY A 160 -1.65 2.30 8.16
N VAL A 161 -1.63 3.64 8.20
CA VAL A 161 -2.71 4.49 7.66
C VAL A 161 -2.87 4.30 6.15
N CYS A 162 -1.78 4.29 5.38
CA CYS A 162 -1.83 4.09 3.93
C CYS A 162 -2.38 2.71 3.56
N SER A 163 -1.98 1.66 4.27
CA SER A 163 -2.46 0.29 4.01
C SER A 163 -3.94 0.17 4.35
N PHE A 164 -4.36 0.75 5.47
CA PHE A 164 -5.77 0.83 5.85
C PHE A 164 -6.60 1.58 4.80
N LEU A 165 -6.12 2.75 4.35
CA LEU A 165 -6.81 3.54 3.31
C LEU A 165 -6.92 2.78 2.00
N CYS A 166 -5.89 2.04 1.57
CA CYS A 166 -5.97 1.17 0.40
C CYS A 166 -7.07 0.11 0.56
N GLY A 167 -7.15 -0.54 1.73
CA GLY A 167 -8.20 -1.50 2.03
C GLY A 167 -9.61 -0.88 2.03
N ALA A 168 -9.76 0.28 2.68
CA ALA A 168 -11.03 1.01 2.74
C ALA A 168 -11.50 1.46 1.34
N MET A 169 -10.59 2.03 0.54
CA MET A 169 -10.89 2.42 -0.83
C MET A 169 -11.27 1.22 -1.69
N ALA A 170 -10.58 0.09 -1.56
CA ALA A 170 -10.91 -1.14 -2.28
C ALA A 170 -12.29 -1.72 -1.88
N LEU A 171 -12.74 -1.48 -0.65
CA LEU A 171 -14.05 -1.90 -0.15
C LEU A 171 -15.20 -1.04 -0.67
N LEU A 172 -14.99 0.28 -0.85
CA LEU A 172 -16.07 1.22 -1.23
C LEU A 172 -16.88 0.79 -2.47
N PRO A 173 -16.28 0.38 -3.60
CA PRO A 173 -17.04 -0.07 -4.77
C PRO A 173 -17.83 -1.35 -4.51
N LEU A 174 -17.38 -2.19 -3.59
CA LEU A 174 -18.02 -3.48 -3.28
C LEU A 174 -19.27 -3.32 -2.41
N ILE A 175 -19.39 -2.23 -1.66
CA ILE A 175 -20.54 -1.97 -0.79
C ILE A 175 -21.50 -0.91 -1.37
N ASN A 176 -21.02 -0.05 -2.26
CA ASN A 176 -21.83 1.00 -2.89
C ASN A 176 -22.82 0.41 -3.92
N ALA A 177 -24.12 0.66 -3.72
CA ALA A 177 -25.19 0.15 -4.59
C ALA A 177 -25.05 0.60 -6.06
N ARG A 178 -24.61 1.85 -6.31
CA ARG A 178 -24.42 2.38 -7.66
C ARG A 178 -23.25 1.71 -8.38
N ALA A 179 -22.19 1.39 -7.64
CA ALA A 179 -21.05 0.66 -8.17
C ALA A 179 -21.41 -0.81 -8.47
N LYS A 180 -22.19 -1.46 -7.59
CA LYS A 180 -22.70 -2.82 -7.83
C LYS A 180 -23.51 -2.92 -9.11
N LEU A 181 -24.48 -2.03 -9.31
CA LEU A 181 -25.26 -1.99 -10.55
C LEU A 181 -24.37 -1.78 -11.78
N ALA A 182 -23.32 -0.95 -11.66
CA ALA A 182 -22.37 -0.74 -12.74
C ALA A 182 -21.52 -2.00 -13.04
N PHE A 183 -21.19 -2.82 -12.04
CA PHE A 183 -20.57 -4.12 -12.26
C PHE A 183 -21.53 -5.09 -12.95
N ASP A 184 -22.78 -5.15 -12.50
CA ASP A 184 -23.79 -6.07 -13.06
C ASP A 184 -24.07 -5.76 -14.54
N GLU A 185 -24.24 -4.47 -14.89
CA GLU A 185 -24.37 -4.06 -16.29
C GLU A 185 -23.14 -4.42 -17.13
N ALA A 186 -21.94 -4.13 -16.63
CA ALA A 186 -20.69 -4.34 -17.35
C ALA A 186 -20.37 -5.82 -17.58
N ASN A 187 -20.92 -6.72 -16.74
CA ASN A 187 -20.73 -8.16 -16.84
C ASN A 187 -21.99 -8.90 -17.32
N SER A 188 -23.02 -8.18 -17.77
CA SER A 188 -24.24 -8.78 -18.33
C SER A 188 -23.97 -9.41 -19.70
N ILE A 189 -24.52 -10.61 -19.93
CA ILE A 189 -24.43 -11.33 -21.20
C ILE A 189 -25.75 -11.10 -21.93
N GLN A 190 -25.72 -10.44 -23.09
CA GLN A 190 -26.87 -10.35 -23.98
C GLN A 190 -26.87 -11.59 -24.90
N LEU A 191 -27.92 -12.42 -24.79
CA LEU A 191 -28.13 -13.51 -25.73
C LEU A 191 -28.68 -12.91 -27.03
N ILE A 192 -27.88 -12.92 -28.08
CA ILE A 192 -28.33 -12.59 -29.43
C ILE A 192 -29.04 -13.84 -29.96
N HIS A 193 -30.36 -13.83 -29.99
CA HIS A 193 -31.11 -14.80 -30.78
C HIS A 193 -30.97 -14.39 -32.25
N GLU A 194 -30.08 -15.06 -32.98
CA GLU A 194 -30.15 -15.06 -34.45
C GLU A 194 -31.41 -15.85 -34.84
N GLU A 195 -32.46 -15.13 -35.24
CA GLU A 195 -33.55 -15.74 -36.01
C GLU A 195 -32.97 -16.18 -37.35
N SER A 196 -32.77 -17.49 -37.50
CA SER A 196 -32.47 -18.12 -38.79
C SER A 196 -33.73 -18.04 -39.68
N GLU A 197 -33.69 -17.18 -40.71
CA GLU A 197 -34.58 -17.25 -41.88
C GLU A 197 -34.26 -18.44 -42.77
#